data_AF-A0A848GFB5-F1
#
_entry.id   AF-A0A848GFB5-F1
#
_cell.length_a   1.000
_cell.length_b   1.000
_cell.length_c   1.000
_cell.angle_alpha   90.00
_cell.angle_beta   90.00
_cell.angle_gamma   90.00
#
_symmetry.space_group_name_H-M   'P 1'
#
loop_
_entity.id
_entity.type
_entity.pdbx_description
1 polymer ?
#
loop_
_entity_poly.entity_id
_entity_poly.type
_entity_poly.pdbx_seq_one_letter_code
_entity_poly.pdbx_strand_id
1 'polypeptide(L)'
;MSEHAFAGYPAPFIFEGPNRKKKIKQLIWGDYVTLLAPPSAGWQQVRSRGATGFMQGTDLQPARLLEICFVDIGQGDGAFLVLPDGRFLLVDAGESDNMMRFLSWRFDLRSAPERVITFDTGVISHPDQDHYKGFSPIVQSRQFRFRRIVHNGIVERSGTSSLGPTRLAGGIRYLAETLDDTDTLRRRVADPAFTGRKLYPGLLRKALESGRVDALLGTGALGSHLPGFEAGKPLSIEILGPRGDIVDGQPLLRWFGDEGKTKNGHSVVLKLVYDQVRVMLGGDLNIAAEHHLLRAHTGLPLPAAGTDDSAFVAAARRVFEVDVAKACHHGSADFSSLYLRAINPAATVISSGDDEPHAHPRPDALGAFGKYSRGERPLIFSTELARSTRENIRAPQALRAEIKALYTRRQSATTAEQKAALDAELDSLLARLERSVAVYGLINLRSDGRRVVLAQKLEARRSGTAEEWDVHRLEPGPDGVLRYVSKHDD
;
A
#
# COMPACT_ATOMS: atom_id res chain seq x y z
N MET A 1 -8.95 -16.64 29.66
CA MET A 1 -9.55 -16.74 28.30
C MET A 1 -9.20 -15.46 27.56
N SER A 2 -8.80 -15.50 26.29
CA SER A 2 -8.53 -14.26 25.56
C SER A 2 -9.81 -13.44 25.46
N GLU A 3 -9.71 -12.11 25.62
CA GLU A 3 -10.86 -11.20 25.50
C GLU A 3 -11.27 -10.95 24.04
N HIS A 4 -10.54 -11.56 23.11
CA HIS A 4 -10.72 -11.40 21.67
C HIS A 4 -10.38 -12.66 20.89
N ALA A 5 -10.89 -12.69 19.67
CA ALA A 5 -10.57 -13.64 18.61
C ALA A 5 -10.55 -12.88 17.27
N PHE A 6 -10.38 -13.61 16.17
CA PHE A 6 -10.47 -13.09 14.82
C PHE A 6 -11.54 -13.86 14.02
N ALA A 7 -12.16 -13.20 13.06
CA ALA A 7 -13.11 -13.85 12.15
C ALA A 7 -12.44 -14.98 11.37
N GLY A 8 -13.06 -16.17 11.34
CA GLY A 8 -12.58 -17.35 10.63
C GLY A 8 -12.72 -17.28 9.11
N TYR A 9 -12.16 -18.26 8.40
CA TYR A 9 -12.17 -18.33 6.94
C TYR A 9 -13.55 -18.73 6.37
N PRO A 10 -13.97 -18.26 5.18
CA PRO A 10 -13.38 -17.18 4.37
C PRO A 10 -14.02 -15.81 4.60
N ALA A 11 -15.26 -15.74 5.11
CA ALA A 11 -16.00 -14.51 5.41
C ALA A 11 -17.25 -14.83 6.25
N PRO A 12 -17.14 -14.84 7.60
CA PRO A 12 -18.21 -15.30 8.47
C PRO A 12 -19.22 -14.19 8.75
N PHE A 13 -20.31 -14.53 9.45
CA PHE A 13 -21.37 -13.59 9.80
C PHE A 13 -21.57 -13.52 11.31
N ILE A 14 -21.92 -12.32 11.80
CA ILE A 14 -22.56 -12.14 13.09
C ILE A 14 -24.06 -12.36 12.93
N PHE A 15 -24.67 -13.13 13.81
CA PHE A 15 -26.10 -13.44 13.84
C PHE A 15 -26.81 -12.76 15.02
N GLU A 16 -28.12 -12.53 14.90
CA GLU A 16 -28.93 -11.89 15.95
C GLU A 16 -29.11 -12.77 17.20
N GLY A 17 -29.24 -14.08 17.00
CA GLY A 17 -29.30 -15.07 18.07
C GLY A 17 -28.27 -16.18 17.87
N PRO A 18 -28.17 -17.13 18.81
CA PRO A 18 -27.28 -18.30 18.72
C PRO A 18 -27.85 -19.34 17.75
N ASN A 19 -28.14 -18.92 16.52
CA ASN A 19 -28.61 -19.74 15.41
C ASN A 19 -28.28 -19.04 14.07
N ARG A 20 -28.28 -19.78 12.97
CA ARG A 20 -27.96 -19.24 11.64
C ARG A 20 -29.17 -18.59 10.92
N LYS A 21 -30.25 -18.21 11.63
CA LYS A 21 -31.50 -17.72 10.99
C LYS A 21 -31.41 -16.29 10.47
N LYS A 22 -30.84 -15.36 11.24
CA LYS A 22 -30.79 -13.93 10.88
C LYS A 22 -29.37 -13.37 10.97
N LYS A 23 -28.79 -13.12 9.80
CA LYS A 23 -27.47 -12.48 9.64
C LYS A 23 -27.60 -10.97 9.91
N ILE A 24 -26.71 -10.43 10.75
CA ILE A 24 -26.62 -8.99 11.07
C ILE A 24 -25.53 -8.32 10.25
N LYS A 25 -24.33 -8.91 10.22
CA LYS A 25 -23.14 -8.29 9.65
C LYS A 25 -22.21 -9.36 9.09
N GLN A 26 -21.80 -9.22 7.83
CA GLN A 26 -20.69 -9.98 7.26
C GLN A 26 -19.36 -9.39 7.73
N LEU A 27 -18.44 -10.27 8.13
CA LEU A 27 -17.05 -9.94 8.44
C LEU A 27 -16.14 -10.45 7.31
N ILE A 28 -14.98 -9.81 7.16
CA ILE A 28 -13.89 -10.31 6.33
C ILE A 28 -13.03 -11.23 7.21
N TRP A 29 -12.44 -12.26 6.61
CA TRP A 29 -11.46 -13.13 7.28
C TRP A 29 -10.38 -12.32 8.03
N GLY A 30 -10.18 -12.64 9.30
CA GLY A 30 -9.21 -11.98 10.17
C GLY A 30 -9.69 -10.66 10.80
N ASP A 31 -10.94 -10.23 10.59
CA ASP A 31 -11.51 -9.10 11.31
C ASP A 31 -11.40 -9.32 12.83
N TYR A 32 -11.06 -8.27 13.58
CA TYR A 32 -10.95 -8.34 15.04
C TYR A 32 -12.33 -8.53 15.67
N VAL A 33 -12.46 -9.48 16.60
CA VAL A 33 -13.71 -9.82 17.26
C VAL A 33 -13.53 -9.77 18.78
N THR A 34 -14.24 -8.87 19.46
CA THR A 34 -14.30 -8.83 20.93
C THR A 34 -15.25 -9.92 21.44
N LEU A 35 -14.82 -10.71 22.43
CA LEU A 35 -15.65 -11.74 23.07
C LEU A 35 -16.34 -11.14 24.29
N LEU A 36 -17.68 -11.18 24.34
CA LEU A 36 -18.46 -10.46 25.35
C LEU A 36 -18.92 -11.32 26.54
N ALA A 37 -18.96 -12.64 26.37
CA ALA A 37 -19.41 -13.59 27.39
C ALA A 37 -18.75 -14.96 27.17
N PRO A 38 -18.73 -15.88 28.15
CA PRO A 38 -18.30 -17.25 27.94
C PRO A 38 -19.14 -17.95 26.84
N PRO A 39 -18.53 -18.83 26.02
CA PRO A 39 -19.26 -19.55 24.99
C PRO A 39 -20.31 -20.49 25.60
N SER A 40 -21.46 -20.62 24.93
CA SER A 40 -22.55 -21.51 25.33
C SER A 40 -23.08 -22.28 24.12
N ALA A 41 -23.17 -23.61 24.23
CA ALA A 41 -23.62 -24.51 23.16
C ALA A 41 -22.92 -24.27 21.79
N GLY A 42 -21.60 -24.00 21.81
CA GLY A 42 -20.81 -23.74 20.60
C GLY A 42 -20.96 -22.33 20.00
N TRP A 43 -21.75 -21.46 20.63
CA TRP A 43 -21.93 -20.07 20.23
C TRP A 43 -21.19 -19.11 21.14
N GLN A 44 -20.65 -18.06 20.55
CA GLN A 44 -19.89 -17.01 21.20
C GLN A 44 -20.61 -15.68 20.99
N GLN A 45 -20.90 -14.96 22.08
CA GLN A 45 -21.42 -13.59 21.98
C GLN A 45 -20.25 -12.64 21.67
N VAL A 46 -20.41 -11.80 20.65
CA VAL A 46 -19.31 -11.03 20.06
C VAL A 46 -19.70 -9.58 19.74
N ARG A 47 -18.67 -8.73 19.62
CA ARG A 47 -18.76 -7.43 18.96
C ARG A 47 -17.66 -7.27 17.92
N SER A 48 -18.03 -6.85 16.71
CA SER A 48 -17.08 -6.47 15.66
C SER A 48 -17.72 -5.50 14.66
N ARG A 49 -16.93 -4.55 14.14
CA ARG A 49 -17.35 -3.52 13.16
C ARG A 49 -18.68 -2.83 13.50
N GLY A 50 -18.88 -2.51 14.78
CA GLY A 50 -20.07 -1.84 15.30
C GLY A 50 -21.30 -2.74 15.47
N ALA A 51 -21.25 -4.02 15.09
CA ALA A 51 -22.33 -4.98 15.30
C ALA A 51 -22.08 -5.82 16.56
N THR A 52 -23.14 -6.10 17.32
CA THR A 52 -23.14 -7.02 18.47
C THR A 52 -24.10 -8.17 18.17
N GLY A 53 -23.71 -9.40 18.47
CA GLY A 53 -24.52 -10.59 18.21
C GLY A 53 -23.79 -11.88 18.55
N PHE A 54 -24.02 -12.94 17.79
CA PHE A 54 -23.47 -14.27 18.03
C PHE A 54 -22.73 -14.82 16.80
N MET A 55 -21.64 -15.55 17.03
CA MET A 55 -20.91 -16.33 16.03
C MET A 55 -20.71 -17.76 16.51
N GLN A 56 -20.61 -18.74 15.60
CA GLN A 56 -20.17 -20.07 16.02
C GLN A 56 -18.68 -20.04 16.33
N GLY A 57 -18.24 -20.85 17.30
CA GLY A 57 -16.82 -20.97 17.64
C GLY A 57 -15.94 -21.40 16.45
N THR A 58 -16.49 -22.18 15.51
CA THR A 58 -15.83 -22.58 14.26
C THR A 58 -15.67 -21.45 13.25
N ASP A 59 -16.46 -20.37 13.38
CA ASP A 59 -16.36 -19.16 12.56
C ASP A 59 -15.37 -18.14 13.18
N LEU A 60 -14.62 -18.55 14.20
CA LEU A 60 -13.60 -17.76 14.89
C LEU A 60 -12.25 -18.48 14.82
N GLN A 61 -11.17 -17.70 14.88
CA GLN A 61 -9.81 -18.21 14.95
C GLN A 61 -8.97 -17.41 15.96
N PRO A 62 -7.98 -18.02 16.61
CA PRO A 62 -7.15 -17.35 17.61
C PRO A 62 -6.05 -16.48 16.98
N ALA A 63 -5.57 -16.86 15.79
CA ALA A 63 -4.42 -16.24 15.15
C ALA A 63 -4.82 -15.02 14.30
N ARG A 64 -4.02 -13.96 14.41
CA ARG A 64 -4.08 -12.81 13.50
C ARG A 64 -3.52 -13.20 12.13
N LEU A 65 -4.04 -12.55 11.10
CA LEU A 65 -3.60 -12.71 9.72
C LEU A 65 -2.64 -11.61 9.29
N LEU A 66 -1.94 -11.82 8.18
CA LEU A 66 -1.44 -10.71 7.37
C LEU A 66 -2.65 -10.00 6.74
N GLU A 67 -2.73 -8.69 6.96
CA GLU A 67 -3.72 -7.80 6.36
C GLU A 67 -2.98 -6.75 5.53
N ILE A 68 -3.37 -6.58 4.28
CA ILE A 68 -2.93 -5.49 3.42
C ILE A 68 -4.18 -4.77 2.91
N CYS A 69 -4.28 -3.50 3.24
CA CYS A 69 -5.35 -2.60 2.85
C CYS A 69 -4.81 -1.67 1.77
N PHE A 70 -5.14 -1.94 0.50
CA PHE A 70 -4.85 -1.02 -0.60
C PHE A 70 -5.88 0.10 -0.56
N VAL A 71 -5.45 1.24 -0.01
CA VAL A 71 -6.32 2.36 0.29
C VAL A 71 -6.55 3.14 -0.98
N ASP A 72 -7.80 3.52 -1.18
CA ASP A 72 -8.19 4.43 -2.22
C ASP A 72 -7.78 5.87 -1.88
N ILE A 73 -6.53 6.19 -2.21
CA ILE A 73 -5.92 7.48 -1.86
C ILE A 73 -6.19 8.60 -2.86
N GLY A 74 -6.97 8.33 -3.92
CA GLY A 74 -7.10 9.23 -5.08
C GLY A 74 -5.97 8.98 -6.07
N GLN A 75 -5.19 10.02 -6.37
CA GLN A 75 -3.99 9.90 -7.21
C GLN A 75 -2.84 9.25 -6.44
N GLY A 76 -2.26 8.20 -7.03
CA GLY A 76 -1.05 7.55 -6.56
C GLY A 76 -1.23 6.18 -5.87
N ASP A 77 -0.29 5.85 -4.97
CA ASP A 77 -0.30 4.62 -4.19
C ASP A 77 -0.45 4.84 -2.67
N GLY A 78 -1.08 3.88 -2.00
CA GLY A 78 -1.16 3.85 -0.54
C GLY A 78 -1.64 2.50 -0.03
N ALA A 79 -0.83 1.86 0.82
CA ALA A 79 -1.15 0.59 1.44
C ALA A 79 -0.85 0.60 2.94
N PHE A 80 -1.85 0.20 3.73
CA PHE A 80 -1.72 -0.01 5.18
C PHE A 80 -1.67 -1.50 5.48
N LEU A 81 -0.70 -1.93 6.28
CA LEU A 81 -0.50 -3.33 6.61
C LEU A 81 -0.62 -3.58 8.11
N VAL A 82 -1.33 -4.65 8.47
CA VAL A 82 -1.26 -5.27 9.80
C VAL A 82 -0.57 -6.61 9.66
N LEU A 83 0.51 -6.78 10.40
CA LEU A 83 1.33 -7.98 10.33
C LEU A 83 0.76 -9.07 11.25
N PRO A 84 1.10 -10.36 11.01
CA PRO A 84 0.66 -11.46 11.86
C PRO A 84 1.03 -11.30 13.34
N ASP A 85 2.14 -10.62 13.64
CA ASP A 85 2.61 -10.31 15.00
C ASP A 85 1.97 -9.03 15.60
N GLY A 86 1.05 -8.39 14.87
CA GLY A 86 0.34 -7.19 15.31
C GLY A 86 1.06 -5.87 15.06
N ARG A 87 2.26 -5.87 14.47
CA ARG A 87 2.93 -4.64 14.03
C ARG A 87 2.22 -4.02 12.82
N PHE A 88 2.44 -2.72 12.62
CA PHE A 88 1.87 -1.96 11.50
C PHE A 88 2.95 -1.44 10.55
N LEU A 89 2.70 -1.57 9.25
CA LEU A 89 3.48 -0.95 8.19
C LEU A 89 2.59 0.00 7.38
N LEU A 90 3.20 1.04 6.82
CA LEU A 90 2.55 1.96 5.89
C LEU A 90 3.44 2.13 4.67
N VAL A 91 2.93 1.85 3.47
CA VAL A 91 3.67 1.97 2.21
C VAL A 91 2.94 2.99 1.34
N ASP A 92 3.60 4.12 1.09
CA ASP A 92 3.03 5.30 0.45
C ASP A 92 1.75 5.82 1.15
N ALA A 93 1.32 7.03 0.79
CA ALA A 93 0.21 7.71 1.45
C ALA A 93 -0.64 8.57 0.52
N GLY A 94 -0.45 8.48 -0.80
CA GLY A 94 -1.16 9.32 -1.76
C GLY A 94 -0.68 10.78 -1.77
N GLU A 95 -1.35 11.60 -2.58
CA GLU A 95 -1.07 13.04 -2.65
C GLU A 95 -1.71 13.85 -1.50
N SER A 96 -2.89 13.42 -1.06
CA SER A 96 -3.81 14.19 -0.21
C SER A 96 -3.99 13.58 1.18
N ASP A 97 -5.08 13.91 1.88
CA ASP A 97 -5.33 13.46 3.26
C ASP A 97 -6.07 12.11 3.36
N ASN A 98 -6.34 11.44 2.24
CA ASN A 98 -7.08 10.19 2.18
C ASN A 98 -6.50 9.11 3.12
N MET A 99 -5.17 8.97 3.16
CA MET A 99 -4.52 8.00 4.06
C MET A 99 -4.71 8.38 5.53
N MET A 100 -4.51 9.65 5.91
CA MET A 100 -4.76 10.14 7.28
C MET A 100 -6.19 9.83 7.73
N ARG A 101 -7.15 10.01 6.83
CA ARG A 101 -8.58 9.79 7.02
C ARG A 101 -8.93 8.33 7.18
N PHE A 102 -8.36 7.48 6.33
CA PHE A 102 -8.42 6.03 6.50
C PHE A 102 -7.87 5.60 7.85
N LEU A 103 -6.69 6.08 8.26
CA LEU A 103 -6.07 5.72 9.54
C LEU A 103 -6.88 6.22 10.74
N SER A 104 -7.42 7.44 10.68
CA SER A 104 -8.30 8.00 11.71
C SER A 104 -9.54 7.13 11.93
N TRP A 105 -10.17 6.70 10.84
CA TRP A 105 -11.28 5.75 10.88
C TRP A 105 -10.85 4.36 11.38
N ARG A 106 -9.76 3.81 10.85
CA ARG A 106 -9.26 2.45 11.12
C ARG A 106 -8.92 2.23 12.59
N PHE A 107 -8.46 3.28 13.26
CA PHE A 107 -8.07 3.26 14.67
C PHE A 107 -9.03 4.01 15.60
N ASP A 108 -10.18 4.45 15.09
CA ASP A 108 -11.18 5.19 15.86
C ASP A 108 -10.57 6.38 16.64
N LEU A 109 -9.70 7.14 15.97
CA LEU A 109 -8.88 8.17 16.61
C LEU A 109 -9.69 9.37 17.09
N ARG A 110 -10.85 9.63 16.48
CA ARG A 110 -11.79 10.68 16.90
C ARG A 110 -12.35 10.41 18.30
N SER A 111 -12.63 9.15 18.63
CA SER A 111 -13.14 8.75 19.93
C SER A 111 -12.03 8.44 20.95
N ALA A 112 -10.76 8.47 20.52
CA ALA A 112 -9.60 8.23 21.37
C ALA A 112 -8.47 9.24 21.06
N PRO A 113 -8.63 10.53 21.39
CA PRO A 113 -7.68 11.59 21.00
C PRO A 113 -6.26 11.37 21.54
N GLU A 114 -6.11 10.71 22.70
CA GLU A 114 -4.81 10.40 23.32
C GLU A 114 -4.16 9.12 22.77
N ARG A 115 -4.85 8.38 21.88
CA ARG A 115 -4.32 7.13 21.33
C ARG A 115 -3.16 7.42 20.40
N VAL A 116 -2.02 6.80 20.68
CA VAL A 116 -0.84 6.81 19.80
C VAL A 116 -0.71 5.47 19.09
N ILE A 117 -0.69 5.51 17.78
CA ILE A 117 -0.44 4.37 16.91
C ILE A 117 1.01 4.38 16.49
N THR A 118 1.73 3.30 16.80
CA THR A 118 3.13 3.14 16.41
C THR A 118 3.25 2.21 15.21
N PHE A 119 3.72 2.76 14.10
CA PHE A 119 4.18 2.00 12.94
C PHE A 119 5.59 1.49 13.19
N ASP A 120 5.81 0.22 12.83
CA ASP A 120 7.16 -0.33 12.80
C ASP A 120 7.95 0.35 11.68
N THR A 121 7.41 0.34 10.46
CA THR A 121 8.08 0.90 9.29
C THR A 121 7.07 1.64 8.41
N GLY A 122 7.36 2.92 8.12
CA GLY A 122 6.80 3.63 6.98
C GLY A 122 7.71 3.43 5.78
N VAL A 123 7.17 3.36 4.57
CA VAL A 123 7.94 3.24 3.32
C VAL A 123 7.44 4.31 2.37
N ILE A 124 8.36 5.10 1.85
CA ILE A 124 8.13 6.02 0.72
C ILE A 124 8.84 5.40 -0.48
N SER A 125 8.07 4.93 -1.46
CA SER A 125 8.63 4.22 -2.61
C SER A 125 9.58 5.13 -3.42
N HIS A 126 9.17 6.36 -3.71
CA HIS A 126 9.97 7.34 -4.44
C HIS A 126 9.45 8.78 -4.23
N PRO A 127 10.19 9.83 -4.65
CA PRO A 127 9.84 11.21 -4.31
C PRO A 127 8.86 11.88 -5.30
N ASP A 128 7.76 11.19 -5.61
CA ASP A 128 6.63 11.76 -6.35
C ASP A 128 5.45 12.05 -5.41
N GLN A 129 4.76 13.17 -5.63
CA GLN A 129 3.85 13.75 -4.63
C GLN A 129 2.67 12.83 -4.31
N ASP A 130 2.16 12.16 -5.32
CA ASP A 130 1.11 11.14 -5.25
C ASP A 130 1.54 9.87 -4.51
N HIS A 131 2.81 9.73 -4.11
CA HIS A 131 3.25 8.67 -3.21
C HIS A 131 3.49 9.17 -1.79
N TYR A 132 4.24 10.25 -1.62
CA TYR A 132 4.74 10.63 -0.30
C TYR A 132 3.93 11.72 0.40
N LYS A 133 3.21 12.59 -0.32
CA LYS A 133 2.74 13.87 0.23
C LYS A 133 1.71 13.69 1.34
N GLY A 134 0.90 12.64 1.28
CA GLY A 134 -0.05 12.24 2.31
C GLY A 134 0.60 11.85 3.65
N PHE A 135 1.91 11.58 3.70
CA PHE A 135 2.62 11.43 4.97
C PHE A 135 2.68 12.75 5.76
N SER A 136 2.58 13.91 5.11
CA SER A 136 2.72 15.23 5.74
C SER A 136 1.81 15.42 6.96
N PRO A 137 0.48 15.25 6.86
CA PRO A 137 -0.39 15.31 8.03
C PRO A 137 -0.14 14.17 9.04
N ILE A 138 0.29 13.00 8.58
CA ILE A 138 0.50 11.82 9.43
C ILE A 138 1.69 12.02 10.38
N VAL A 139 2.86 12.42 9.86
CA VAL A 139 4.09 12.60 10.68
C VAL A 139 4.01 13.80 11.63
N GLN A 140 3.11 14.75 11.36
CA GLN A 140 2.87 15.92 12.21
C GLN A 140 1.81 15.65 13.29
N SER A 141 0.98 14.62 13.13
CA SER A 141 -0.07 14.28 14.10
C SER A 141 0.52 13.68 15.37
N ARG A 142 -0.03 14.07 16.54
CA ARG A 142 0.34 13.50 17.84
C ARG A 142 -0.02 12.02 17.99
N GLN A 143 -0.92 11.52 17.16
CA GLN A 143 -1.48 10.18 17.25
C GLN A 143 -0.71 9.14 16.45
N PHE A 144 0.34 9.53 15.71
CA PHE A 144 1.16 8.60 14.93
C PHE A 144 2.64 8.71 15.27
N ARG A 145 3.30 7.56 15.39
CA ARG A 145 4.75 7.43 15.54
C ARG A 145 5.28 6.37 14.59
N PHE A 146 6.49 6.56 14.09
CA PHE A 146 7.21 5.59 13.26
C PHE A 146 8.53 5.24 13.94
N ARG A 147 8.80 3.93 14.12
CA ARG A 147 10.16 3.52 14.53
C ARG A 147 11.16 3.79 13.42
N ARG A 148 10.73 3.68 12.16
CA ARG A 148 11.51 4.14 11.01
C ARG A 148 10.62 4.49 9.83
N ILE A 149 11.12 5.37 8.98
CA ILE A 149 10.63 5.54 7.61
C ILE A 149 11.77 5.18 6.67
N VAL A 150 11.49 4.31 5.70
CA VAL A 150 12.42 3.87 4.65
C VAL A 150 12.08 4.58 3.35
N HIS A 151 13.09 5.03 2.62
CA HIS A 151 12.93 5.63 1.29
C HIS A 151 14.00 5.14 0.31
N ASN A 152 13.89 5.49 -0.97
CA ASN A 152 14.81 5.02 -2.02
C ASN A 152 16.19 5.71 -2.06
N GLY A 153 16.53 6.54 -1.06
CA GLY A 153 17.77 7.32 -1.03
C GLY A 153 17.80 8.57 -1.91
N ILE A 154 16.88 8.73 -2.87
CA ILE A 154 16.80 9.92 -3.74
C ILE A 154 16.05 11.02 -3.01
N VAL A 155 16.67 12.20 -2.88
CA VAL A 155 16.05 13.38 -2.25
C VAL A 155 16.12 14.55 -3.21
N GLU A 156 14.94 15.02 -3.63
CA GLU A 156 14.82 16.24 -4.44
C GLU A 156 15.45 17.45 -3.75
N ARG A 157 16.06 18.34 -4.53
CA ARG A 157 16.73 19.53 -4.04
C ARG A 157 16.66 20.70 -5.02
N SER A 158 17.01 21.87 -4.52
CA SER A 158 17.19 23.09 -5.31
C SER A 158 18.44 23.02 -6.20
N GLY A 159 18.42 23.79 -7.27
CA GLY A 159 19.53 23.90 -8.22
C GLY A 159 19.19 23.33 -9.59
N THR A 160 20.21 23.19 -10.43
CA THR A 160 20.08 22.77 -11.84
C THR A 160 19.90 21.27 -12.02
N SER A 161 20.19 20.46 -10.99
CA SER A 161 19.93 19.02 -11.00
C SER A 161 19.11 18.66 -9.77
N SER A 162 17.83 18.39 -9.98
CA SER A 162 16.89 18.28 -8.86
C SER A 162 17.09 16.99 -8.08
N LEU A 163 17.69 15.95 -8.66
CA LEU A 163 17.95 14.66 -8.01
C LEU A 163 19.33 14.55 -7.36
N GLY A 164 20.23 15.52 -7.60
CA GLY A 164 21.60 15.50 -7.08
C GLY A 164 22.67 15.32 -8.15
N PRO A 165 23.96 15.26 -7.75
CA PRO A 165 25.07 15.17 -8.67
C PRO A 165 25.00 13.89 -9.51
N THR A 166 25.42 13.99 -10.77
CA THR A 166 25.49 12.85 -11.68
C THR A 166 26.89 12.60 -12.20
N ARG A 167 27.19 11.34 -12.49
CA ARG A 167 28.47 10.90 -13.05
C ARG A 167 28.25 10.05 -14.30
N LEU A 168 29.09 10.22 -15.31
CA LEU A 168 29.12 9.36 -16.50
C LEU A 168 30.19 8.27 -16.32
N ALA A 169 29.82 7.00 -16.52
CA ALA A 169 30.76 5.88 -16.52
C ALA A 169 30.29 4.82 -17.53
N GLY A 170 31.20 4.37 -18.42
CA GLY A 170 30.86 3.38 -19.45
C GLY A 170 29.70 3.80 -20.37
N GLY A 171 29.57 5.09 -20.66
CA GLY A 171 28.47 5.64 -21.47
C GLY A 171 27.12 5.73 -20.76
N ILE A 172 27.05 5.40 -19.46
CA ILE A 172 25.83 5.42 -18.66
C ILE A 172 25.93 6.55 -17.63
N ARG A 173 24.89 7.37 -17.56
CA ARG A 173 24.75 8.41 -16.53
C ARG A 173 24.20 7.78 -15.25
N TYR A 174 24.76 8.14 -14.11
CA TYR A 174 24.35 7.68 -12.79
C TYR A 174 24.08 8.86 -11.87
N LEU A 175 23.14 8.72 -10.94
CA LEU A 175 23.07 9.51 -9.71
C LEU A 175 24.24 9.08 -8.82
N ALA A 176 25.04 10.05 -8.42
CA ALA A 176 26.27 9.85 -7.66
C ALA A 176 26.10 10.03 -6.13
N GLU A 177 24.89 10.36 -5.68
CA GLU A 177 24.60 10.59 -4.27
C GLU A 177 23.20 10.06 -3.93
N THR A 178 23.14 9.25 -2.87
CA THR A 178 21.93 8.89 -2.14
C THR A 178 22.08 9.36 -0.70
N LEU A 179 20.97 9.72 -0.05
CA LEU A 179 20.96 10.14 1.35
C LEU A 179 20.33 9.02 2.19
N ASP A 180 21.15 8.03 2.56
CA ASP A 180 20.64 6.83 3.22
C ASP A 180 20.70 6.84 4.76
N ASP A 181 21.52 7.72 5.34
CA ASP A 181 21.72 7.85 6.78
C ASP A 181 20.86 8.98 7.37
N THR A 182 20.26 8.74 8.55
CA THR A 182 19.36 9.68 9.23
C THR A 182 20.04 11.00 9.58
N ASP A 183 21.26 10.97 10.11
CA ASP A 183 21.94 12.19 10.57
C ASP A 183 22.43 13.04 9.39
N THR A 184 22.90 12.37 8.34
CA THR A 184 23.24 13.02 7.06
C THR A 184 22.01 13.65 6.45
N LEU A 185 20.90 12.93 6.36
CA LEU A 185 19.65 13.47 5.86
C LEU A 185 19.20 14.69 6.68
N ARG A 186 19.23 14.60 8.01
CA ARG A 186 18.90 15.72 8.92
C ARG A 186 19.71 16.97 8.63
N ARG A 187 21.03 16.84 8.46
CA ARG A 187 21.90 17.98 8.12
C ARG A 187 21.53 18.56 6.75
N ARG A 188 21.26 17.72 5.74
CA ARG A 188 20.96 18.18 4.38
C ARG A 188 19.61 18.88 4.28
N VAL A 189 18.55 18.34 4.89
CA VAL A 189 17.21 18.94 4.82
C VAL A 189 17.04 20.16 5.75
N ALA A 190 17.95 20.37 6.71
CA ALA A 190 18.01 21.58 7.51
C ALA A 190 18.57 22.79 6.73
N ASP A 191 19.33 22.56 5.66
CA ASP A 191 19.91 23.62 4.82
C ASP A 191 18.86 24.18 3.83
N PRO A 192 18.43 25.45 3.96
CA PRO A 192 17.46 26.05 3.06
C PRO A 192 17.97 26.17 1.61
N ALA A 193 19.28 26.26 1.40
CA ALA A 193 19.87 26.28 0.06
C ALA A 193 19.72 24.91 -0.63
N PHE A 194 19.81 23.82 0.14
CA PHE A 194 19.52 22.47 -0.34
C PHE A 194 18.03 22.29 -0.65
N THR A 195 17.14 22.63 0.29
CA THR A 195 15.70 22.34 0.12
C THR A 195 15.01 23.27 -0.87
N GLY A 196 15.35 24.57 -0.83
CA GLY A 196 14.56 25.66 -1.40
C GLY A 196 13.05 25.44 -1.30
N ARG A 197 12.37 25.35 -2.44
CA ARG A 197 10.90 25.21 -2.54
C ARG A 197 10.42 23.77 -2.76
N LYS A 198 11.32 22.78 -2.76
CA LYS A 198 10.97 21.38 -3.00
C LYS A 198 10.16 20.83 -1.81
N LEU A 199 9.05 20.17 -2.11
CA LEU A 199 8.11 19.67 -1.11
C LEU A 199 8.64 18.42 -0.40
N TYR A 200 9.32 17.52 -1.13
CA TYR A 200 9.84 16.27 -0.58
C TYR A 200 10.85 16.45 0.56
N PRO A 201 11.95 17.21 0.40
CA PRO A 201 12.87 17.45 1.52
C PRO A 201 12.19 18.23 2.66
N GLY A 202 11.20 19.07 2.36
CA GLY A 202 10.39 19.74 3.39
C GLY A 202 9.57 18.76 4.24
N LEU A 203 9.01 17.70 3.63
CA LEU A 203 8.34 16.61 4.34
C LEU A 203 9.32 15.84 5.22
N LEU A 204 10.49 15.46 4.68
CA LEU A 204 11.52 14.74 5.43
C LEU A 204 12.01 15.54 6.64
N ARG A 205 12.21 16.86 6.47
CA ARG A 205 12.53 17.76 7.59
C ARG A 205 11.46 17.73 8.67
N LYS A 206 10.18 17.91 8.30
CA LYS A 206 9.06 17.86 9.25
C LYS A 206 9.00 16.53 9.99
N ALA A 207 9.25 15.41 9.30
CA ALA A 207 9.31 14.10 9.93
C ALA A 207 10.42 14.02 10.98
N LEU A 208 11.64 14.49 10.68
CA LEU A 208 12.76 14.52 11.62
C LEU A 208 12.56 15.46 12.81
N GLU A 209 11.93 16.62 12.59
CA GLU A 209 11.65 17.62 13.63
C GLU A 209 10.45 17.26 14.49
N SER A 210 9.60 16.32 14.05
CA SER A 210 8.35 15.98 14.74
C SER A 210 8.56 15.36 16.13
N GLY A 211 9.71 14.74 16.39
CA GLY A 211 9.94 13.86 17.54
C GLY A 211 9.14 12.55 17.48
N ARG A 212 8.57 12.21 16.32
CA ARG A 212 7.68 11.05 16.11
C ARG A 212 8.21 10.04 15.11
N VAL A 213 9.37 10.30 14.53
CA VAL A 213 10.05 9.38 13.61
C VAL A 213 11.44 9.12 14.17
N ASP A 214 11.68 7.89 14.63
CA ASP A 214 12.94 7.58 15.33
C ASP A 214 14.12 7.48 14.35
N ALA A 215 13.87 7.00 13.14
CA ALA A 215 14.87 6.91 12.07
C ALA A 215 14.28 7.18 10.68
N LEU A 216 15.07 7.77 9.80
CA LEU A 216 14.78 7.94 8.37
C LEU A 216 15.96 7.36 7.59
N LEU A 217 15.72 6.25 6.88
CA LEU A 217 16.77 5.43 6.30
C LEU A 217 16.51 5.29 4.79
N GLY A 218 17.53 5.55 3.99
CA GLY A 218 17.49 5.16 2.59
C GLY A 218 17.83 3.68 2.43
N THR A 219 17.32 3.05 1.39
CA THR A 219 17.56 1.62 1.10
C THR A 219 19.03 1.28 0.92
N GLY A 220 19.90 2.25 0.57
CA GLY A 220 21.34 2.02 0.46
C GLY A 220 22.02 1.72 1.80
N ALA A 221 21.41 2.09 2.93
CA ALA A 221 21.88 1.75 4.27
C ALA A 221 21.34 0.39 4.76
N LEU A 222 20.49 -0.28 3.97
CA LEU A 222 19.82 -1.52 4.35
C LEU A 222 20.42 -2.72 3.60
N GLY A 223 20.19 -3.91 4.17
CA GLY A 223 20.47 -5.17 3.47
C GLY A 223 19.41 -5.49 2.42
N SER A 224 19.30 -6.77 2.06
CA SER A 224 18.27 -7.25 1.12
C SER A 224 16.86 -7.33 1.70
N HIS A 225 16.64 -6.91 2.96
CA HIS A 225 15.37 -7.03 3.66
C HIS A 225 15.12 -5.79 4.55
N LEU A 226 13.85 -5.51 4.84
CA LEU A 226 13.51 -4.53 5.88
C LEU A 226 14.01 -5.00 7.26
N PRO A 227 14.48 -4.09 8.14
CA PRO A 227 15.01 -4.50 9.44
C PRO A 227 13.94 -5.17 10.32
N GLY A 228 14.24 -6.38 10.81
CA GLY A 228 13.32 -7.22 11.57
C GLY A 228 12.42 -8.13 10.71
N PHE A 229 12.68 -8.20 9.41
CA PHE A 229 11.97 -9.02 8.42
C PHE A 229 12.93 -9.80 7.52
N GLU A 230 14.07 -10.23 8.09
CA GLU A 230 15.10 -10.99 7.40
C GLU A 230 14.61 -12.37 6.94
N ALA A 231 15.37 -13.01 6.05
CA ALA A 231 15.09 -14.38 5.61
C ALA A 231 14.97 -15.37 6.80
N GLY A 232 14.04 -16.33 6.67
CA GLY A 232 13.77 -17.34 7.69
C GLY A 232 12.83 -16.91 8.81
N LYS A 233 12.42 -15.63 8.86
CA LYS A 233 11.30 -15.19 9.72
C LYS A 233 9.96 -15.71 9.15
N PRO A 234 8.92 -15.91 10.00
CA PRO A 234 7.60 -16.33 9.52
C PRO A 234 7.03 -15.43 8.42
N LEU A 235 7.27 -14.12 8.56
CA LEU A 235 7.09 -13.12 7.52
C LEU A 235 8.45 -12.47 7.24
N SER A 236 8.94 -12.59 6.01
CA SER A 236 10.07 -11.81 5.51
C SER A 236 9.59 -10.73 4.53
N ILE A 237 10.35 -9.64 4.44
CA ILE A 237 10.07 -8.53 3.51
C ILE A 237 11.37 -8.18 2.80
N GLU A 238 11.52 -8.71 1.60
CA GLU A 238 12.67 -8.52 0.72
C GLU A 238 12.60 -7.15 0.03
N ILE A 239 13.76 -6.50 -0.12
CA ILE A 239 13.96 -5.26 -0.88
C ILE A 239 14.58 -5.65 -2.23
N LEU A 240 13.76 -5.64 -3.27
CA LEU A 240 14.20 -5.96 -4.63
C LEU A 240 14.78 -4.74 -5.35
N GLY A 241 14.29 -3.55 -5.06
CA GLY A 241 14.74 -2.29 -5.64
C GLY A 241 14.69 -1.17 -4.61
N PRO A 242 15.48 -0.09 -4.76
CA PRO A 242 16.45 0.17 -5.84
C PRO A 242 17.66 -0.77 -5.83
N ARG A 243 18.31 -0.90 -7.00
CA ARG A 243 19.59 -1.62 -7.14
C ARG A 243 20.58 -0.76 -7.91
N GLY A 244 21.70 -0.41 -7.29
CA GLY A 244 22.79 0.31 -7.94
C GLY A 244 23.68 -0.62 -8.77
N ASP A 245 24.24 -0.07 -9.85
CA ASP A 245 25.38 -0.68 -10.55
C ASP A 245 26.65 -0.40 -9.73
N ILE A 246 27.56 -1.37 -9.63
CA ILE A 246 28.87 -1.13 -9.00
C ILE A 246 29.78 -0.44 -10.01
N VAL A 247 30.11 0.82 -9.73
CA VAL A 247 31.00 1.66 -10.54
C VAL A 247 32.15 2.13 -9.66
N ASP A 248 33.39 1.77 -10.01
CA ASP A 248 34.60 2.05 -9.21
C ASP A 248 34.46 1.64 -7.73
N GLY A 249 33.82 0.49 -7.49
CA GLY A 249 33.58 -0.04 -6.15
C GLY A 249 32.46 0.64 -5.36
N GLN A 250 31.73 1.58 -5.96
CA GLN A 250 30.61 2.28 -5.33
C GLN A 250 29.27 1.91 -6.00
N PRO A 251 28.20 1.67 -5.22
CA PRO A 251 26.87 1.46 -5.79
C PRO A 251 26.30 2.79 -6.26
N LEU A 252 26.08 2.94 -7.57
CA LEU A 252 25.48 4.14 -8.16
C LEU A 252 24.14 3.81 -8.83
N LEU A 253 23.15 4.69 -8.66
CA LEU A 253 21.82 4.51 -9.25
C LEU A 253 21.81 4.99 -10.70
N ARG A 254 21.37 4.15 -11.65
CA ARG A 254 21.31 4.50 -13.07
C ARG A 254 20.34 5.65 -13.34
N TRP A 255 20.71 6.58 -14.21
CA TRP A 255 19.79 7.58 -14.73
C TRP A 255 18.91 6.97 -15.81
N PHE A 256 17.59 6.95 -15.59
CA PHE A 256 16.63 6.38 -16.52
C PHE A 256 16.01 7.51 -17.37
N GLY A 257 16.69 7.94 -18.42
CA GLY A 257 16.15 8.92 -19.39
C GLY A 257 16.05 10.34 -18.83
N ASP A 258 15.04 10.63 -18.02
CA ASP A 258 14.75 11.94 -17.42
C ASP A 258 14.55 11.85 -15.90
N GLU A 259 14.28 12.99 -15.25
CA GLU A 259 14.10 13.05 -13.79
C GLU A 259 12.90 12.22 -13.31
N GLY A 260 11.77 12.26 -14.01
CA GLY A 260 10.57 11.52 -13.64
C GLY A 260 10.81 10.03 -13.73
N LYS A 261 11.27 9.55 -14.89
CA LYS A 261 11.62 8.14 -15.09
C LYS A 261 12.70 7.65 -14.14
N THR A 262 13.65 8.50 -13.75
CA THR A 262 14.69 8.13 -12.77
C THR A 262 14.11 7.99 -11.35
N LYS A 263 13.23 8.90 -10.91
CA LYS A 263 12.56 8.78 -9.61
C LYS A 263 11.72 7.50 -9.54
N ASN A 264 10.84 7.33 -10.52
CA ASN A 264 9.90 6.21 -10.60
C ASN A 264 10.63 4.87 -10.72
N GLY A 265 11.67 4.84 -11.56
CA GLY A 265 12.49 3.65 -11.80
C GLY A 265 13.33 3.19 -10.61
N HIS A 266 13.57 4.06 -9.63
CA HIS A 266 14.19 3.69 -8.36
C HIS A 266 13.16 3.65 -7.23
N SER A 267 11.95 3.15 -7.52
CA SER A 267 10.99 2.85 -6.45
C SER A 267 11.55 1.81 -5.47
N VAL A 268 11.21 1.94 -4.19
CA VAL A 268 11.39 0.85 -3.22
C VAL A 268 10.44 -0.29 -3.58
N VAL A 269 10.99 -1.40 -4.07
CA VAL A 269 10.23 -2.57 -4.48
C VAL A 269 10.30 -3.61 -3.38
N LEU A 270 9.15 -3.96 -2.82
CA LEU A 270 9.06 -4.91 -1.72
C LEU A 270 8.42 -6.23 -2.17
N LYS A 271 9.00 -7.35 -1.75
CA LYS A 271 8.38 -8.67 -1.84
C LYS A 271 8.19 -9.22 -0.43
N LEU A 272 6.93 -9.31 -0.02
CA LEU A 272 6.54 -9.94 1.23
C LEU A 272 6.40 -11.43 1.00
N VAL A 273 6.98 -12.24 1.88
CA VAL A 273 6.84 -13.69 1.88
C VAL A 273 6.33 -14.11 3.26
N TYR A 274 5.09 -14.57 3.31
CA TYR A 274 4.45 -15.09 4.52
C TYR A 274 4.12 -16.57 4.30
N ASP A 275 4.94 -17.45 4.88
CA ASP A 275 4.93 -18.89 4.59
C ASP A 275 4.98 -19.14 3.06
N GLN A 276 3.87 -19.53 2.42
CA GLN A 276 3.80 -19.82 0.98
C GLN A 276 3.28 -18.63 0.16
N VAL A 277 2.69 -17.63 0.80
CA VAL A 277 2.04 -16.49 0.15
C VAL A 277 3.07 -15.40 -0.12
N ARG A 278 3.14 -14.98 -1.39
CA ARG A 278 4.06 -13.94 -1.86
C ARG A 278 3.29 -12.74 -2.38
N VAL A 279 3.62 -11.55 -1.91
CA VAL A 279 2.99 -10.29 -2.34
C VAL A 279 4.05 -9.29 -2.78
N MET A 280 3.87 -8.65 -3.94
CA MET A 280 4.76 -7.58 -4.42
C MET A 280 4.11 -6.20 -4.30
N LEU A 281 4.87 -5.23 -3.81
CA LEU A 281 4.59 -3.80 -3.85
C LEU A 281 5.65 -3.12 -4.72
N GLY A 282 5.27 -2.75 -5.95
CA GLY A 282 6.21 -2.34 -7.01
C GLY A 282 6.57 -0.86 -7.07
N GLY A 283 5.76 0.03 -6.51
CA GLY A 283 5.86 1.47 -6.79
C GLY A 283 5.69 1.74 -8.28
N ASP A 284 6.51 2.62 -8.85
CA ASP A 284 6.32 3.13 -10.21
C ASP A 284 7.40 2.68 -11.19
N LEU A 285 7.83 1.43 -11.09
CA LEU A 285 8.80 0.90 -12.05
C LEU A 285 8.33 1.13 -13.50
N ASN A 286 9.24 1.70 -14.30
CA ASN A 286 9.11 1.81 -15.76
C ASN A 286 9.91 0.70 -16.46
N ILE A 287 9.73 0.54 -17.77
CA ILE A 287 10.38 -0.53 -18.57
C ILE A 287 11.90 -0.59 -18.32
N ALA A 288 12.59 0.56 -18.31
CA ALA A 288 14.04 0.59 -18.15
C ALA A 288 14.49 0.08 -16.77
N ALA A 289 13.72 0.43 -15.72
CA ALA A 289 13.96 -0.04 -14.37
C ALA A 289 13.61 -1.51 -14.18
N GLU A 290 12.49 -1.98 -14.73
CA GLU A 290 12.11 -3.40 -14.70
C GLU A 290 13.18 -4.26 -15.37
N HIS A 291 13.66 -3.85 -16.54
CA HIS A 291 14.75 -4.51 -17.27
C HIS A 291 16.05 -4.52 -16.47
N HIS A 292 16.36 -3.40 -15.80
CA HIS A 292 17.51 -3.30 -14.91
C HIS A 292 17.42 -4.27 -13.75
N LEU A 293 16.29 -4.31 -13.04
CA LEU A 293 16.08 -5.23 -11.92
C LEU A 293 16.12 -6.70 -12.35
N LEU A 294 15.50 -7.04 -13.48
CA LEU A 294 15.57 -8.39 -14.03
C LEU A 294 17.02 -8.83 -14.26
N ARG A 295 17.84 -7.98 -14.91
CA ARG A 295 19.26 -8.27 -15.12
C ARG A 295 20.05 -8.35 -13.82
N ALA A 296 19.85 -7.38 -12.92
CA ALA A 296 20.61 -7.27 -11.68
C ALA A 296 20.38 -8.48 -10.76
N HIS A 297 19.17 -9.01 -10.70
CA HIS A 297 18.82 -10.16 -9.85
C HIS A 297 19.07 -11.52 -10.51
N THR A 298 18.99 -11.62 -11.84
CA THR A 298 19.25 -12.89 -12.53
C THR A 298 20.72 -13.08 -12.89
N GLY A 299 21.48 -12.00 -13.05
CA GLY A 299 22.82 -12.03 -13.63
C GLY A 299 22.84 -12.36 -15.13
N LEU A 300 21.68 -12.39 -15.79
CA LEU A 300 21.54 -12.79 -17.20
C LEU A 300 21.33 -11.56 -18.10
N PRO A 301 21.81 -11.60 -19.35
CA PRO A 301 21.44 -10.60 -20.35
C PRO A 301 19.94 -10.69 -20.68
N LEU A 302 19.34 -9.56 -21.07
CA LEU A 302 17.96 -9.57 -21.53
C LEU A 302 17.85 -10.37 -22.84
N PRO A 303 16.80 -11.18 -22.99
CA PRO A 303 16.55 -11.89 -24.24
C PRO A 303 16.26 -10.90 -25.37
N ALA A 304 16.69 -11.24 -26.59
CA ALA A 304 16.35 -10.46 -27.77
C ALA A 304 14.87 -10.61 -28.10
N ALA A 305 14.26 -9.56 -28.64
CA ALA A 305 12.86 -9.59 -29.02
C ALA A 305 12.59 -10.72 -30.03
N GLY A 306 11.52 -11.50 -29.81
CA GLY A 306 11.13 -12.61 -30.68
C GLY A 306 11.94 -13.90 -30.51
N THR A 307 12.86 -13.96 -29.55
CA THR A 307 13.58 -15.19 -29.20
C THR A 307 12.90 -15.95 -28.06
N ASP A 308 13.22 -17.24 -27.91
CA ASP A 308 12.78 -18.01 -26.75
C ASP A 308 13.45 -17.49 -25.47
N ASP A 309 12.63 -16.96 -24.57
CA ASP A 309 13.04 -16.41 -23.28
C ASP A 309 12.60 -17.27 -22.10
N SER A 310 12.16 -18.51 -22.34
CA SER A 310 11.65 -19.43 -21.30
C SER A 310 12.66 -19.66 -20.18
N ALA A 311 13.94 -19.84 -20.53
CA ALA A 311 15.01 -20.01 -19.53
C ALA A 311 15.24 -18.74 -18.70
N PHE A 312 15.19 -17.57 -19.33
CA PHE A 312 15.31 -16.28 -18.62
C PHE A 312 14.14 -16.07 -17.67
N VAL A 313 12.90 -16.29 -18.15
CA VAL A 313 11.69 -16.15 -17.33
C VAL A 313 11.70 -17.14 -16.16
N ALA A 314 12.12 -18.39 -16.37
CA ALA A 314 12.26 -19.36 -15.30
C ALA A 314 13.30 -18.91 -14.26
N ALA A 315 14.40 -18.28 -14.68
CA ALA A 315 15.38 -17.70 -13.76
C ALA A 315 14.83 -16.49 -13.00
N ALA A 316 14.14 -15.59 -13.68
CA ALA A 316 13.54 -14.41 -13.09
C ALA A 316 12.44 -14.77 -12.08
N ARG A 317 11.60 -15.77 -12.37
CA ARG A 317 10.53 -16.24 -11.47
C ARG A 317 11.05 -16.71 -10.11
N ARG A 318 12.28 -17.25 -10.02
CA ARG A 318 12.88 -17.60 -8.72
C ARG A 318 13.00 -16.42 -7.77
N VAL A 319 13.11 -15.20 -8.31
CA VAL A 319 13.21 -13.97 -7.54
C VAL A 319 11.87 -13.24 -7.49
N PHE A 320 11.25 -13.03 -8.65
CA PHE A 320 10.15 -12.08 -8.80
C PHE A 320 8.75 -12.70 -8.70
N GLU A 321 8.59 -14.02 -8.81
CA GLU A 321 7.25 -14.61 -8.84
C GLU A 321 6.52 -14.39 -7.51
N VAL A 322 5.29 -13.92 -7.62
CA VAL A 322 4.38 -13.64 -6.50
C VAL A 322 2.98 -14.19 -6.76
N ASP A 323 2.13 -14.19 -5.74
CA ASP A 323 0.73 -14.62 -5.83
C ASP A 323 -0.20 -13.43 -6.02
N VAL A 324 0.12 -12.30 -5.37
CA VAL A 324 -0.56 -11.02 -5.58
C VAL A 324 0.47 -9.94 -5.90
N ALA A 325 0.23 -9.16 -6.94
CA ALA A 325 1.05 -8.01 -7.28
C ALA A 325 0.24 -6.72 -7.19
N LYS A 326 0.83 -5.68 -6.61
CA LYS A 326 0.40 -4.30 -6.86
C LYS A 326 0.95 -3.88 -8.22
N ALA A 327 0.07 -3.49 -9.14
CA ALA A 327 0.46 -2.96 -10.44
C ALA A 327 1.39 -1.77 -10.26
N CYS A 328 2.46 -1.75 -11.07
CA CYS A 328 3.41 -0.64 -11.07
C CYS A 328 2.78 0.58 -11.73
N HIS A 329 3.13 1.78 -11.26
CA HIS A 329 2.80 3.06 -11.91
C HIS A 329 1.31 3.18 -12.23
N HIS A 330 0.46 2.81 -11.27
CA HIS A 330 -1.00 2.86 -11.34
C HIS A 330 -1.63 2.07 -12.50
N GLY A 331 -0.89 1.18 -13.16
CA GLY A 331 -1.31 0.53 -14.40
C GLY A 331 -1.05 1.37 -15.65
N SER A 332 0.06 2.13 -15.67
CA SER A 332 0.60 2.81 -16.84
C SER A 332 0.92 1.87 -18.00
N ALA A 333 1.12 2.42 -19.19
CA ALA A 333 1.59 1.71 -20.39
C ALA A 333 3.13 1.52 -20.40
N ASP A 334 3.86 2.16 -19.48
CA ASP A 334 5.32 2.03 -19.36
C ASP A 334 5.71 0.77 -18.57
N PHE A 335 5.35 -0.42 -19.09
CA PHE A 335 5.64 -1.72 -18.48
C PHE A 335 6.25 -2.72 -19.48
N SER A 336 6.98 -3.70 -18.96
CA SER A 336 7.63 -4.78 -19.69
C SER A 336 6.83 -6.07 -19.56
N SER A 337 6.40 -6.63 -20.70
CA SER A 337 5.80 -7.97 -20.72
C SER A 337 6.73 -9.06 -20.15
N LEU A 338 8.04 -8.89 -20.28
CA LEU A 338 9.03 -9.80 -19.68
C LEU A 338 8.98 -9.75 -18.15
N TYR A 339 8.79 -8.55 -17.58
CA TYR A 339 8.65 -8.36 -16.14
C TYR A 339 7.32 -8.94 -15.65
N LEU A 340 6.20 -8.68 -16.34
CA LEU A 340 4.90 -9.26 -16.02
C LEU A 340 4.95 -10.81 -16.00
N ARG A 341 5.65 -11.42 -16.95
CA ARG A 341 5.86 -12.87 -16.98
C ARG A 341 6.78 -13.39 -15.88
N ALA A 342 7.70 -12.56 -15.38
CA ALA A 342 8.56 -12.89 -14.25
C ALA A 342 7.81 -12.82 -12.91
N ILE A 343 6.89 -11.86 -12.73
CA ILE A 343 6.09 -11.74 -11.51
C ILE A 343 4.90 -12.71 -11.45
N ASN A 344 4.30 -13.05 -12.61
CA ASN A 344 3.32 -14.13 -12.79
C ASN A 344 2.24 -14.25 -11.67
N PRO A 345 1.56 -13.16 -11.27
CA PRO A 345 0.60 -13.17 -10.15
C PRO A 345 -0.69 -13.91 -10.52
N ALA A 346 -1.44 -14.40 -9.52
CA ALA A 346 -2.83 -14.83 -9.71
C ALA A 346 -3.83 -13.67 -9.58
N ALA A 347 -3.43 -12.62 -8.88
CA ALA A 347 -4.21 -11.40 -8.74
C ALA A 347 -3.34 -10.14 -8.84
N THR A 348 -3.84 -9.14 -9.54
CA THR A 348 -3.21 -7.82 -9.64
C THR A 348 -4.15 -6.79 -9.02
N VAL A 349 -3.62 -5.99 -8.09
CA VAL A 349 -4.33 -4.83 -7.52
C VAL A 349 -3.77 -3.57 -8.17
N ILE A 350 -4.64 -2.68 -8.61
CA ILE A 350 -4.31 -1.40 -9.21
C ILE A 350 -4.78 -0.31 -8.24
N SER A 351 -3.86 0.55 -7.80
CA SER A 351 -4.24 1.81 -7.16
C SER A 351 -4.28 2.86 -8.24
N SER A 352 -5.47 3.35 -8.53
CA SER A 352 -5.78 4.44 -9.46
C SER A 352 -6.90 5.27 -8.85
N GLY A 353 -7.12 6.49 -9.36
CA GLY A 353 -8.22 7.33 -8.90
C GLY A 353 -8.47 8.55 -9.79
N ASP A 354 -9.42 9.39 -9.36
CA ASP A 354 -9.87 10.55 -10.14
C ASP A 354 -8.80 11.64 -10.33
N ASP A 355 -8.93 12.42 -11.41
CA ASP A 355 -8.10 13.60 -11.72
C ASP A 355 -6.66 13.25 -12.18
N GLU A 356 -6.47 12.04 -12.71
CA GLU A 356 -5.20 11.61 -13.32
C GLU A 356 -5.10 12.12 -14.76
N PRO A 357 -4.04 12.88 -15.13
CA PRO A 357 -3.88 13.36 -16.51
C PRO A 357 -3.53 12.24 -17.51
N HIS A 358 -3.20 11.04 -17.02
CA HIS A 358 -2.69 9.93 -17.83
C HIS A 358 -3.71 8.81 -18.10
N ALA A 359 -4.94 8.92 -17.56
CA ALA A 359 -6.01 7.93 -17.74
C ALA A 359 -5.58 6.49 -17.39
N HIS A 360 -4.96 6.33 -16.21
CA HIS A 360 -4.67 5.00 -15.67
C HIS A 360 -5.93 4.38 -15.03
N PRO A 361 -6.03 3.03 -14.98
CA PRO A 361 -5.17 2.09 -15.68
C PRO A 361 -5.37 2.12 -17.20
N ARG A 362 -4.28 1.94 -17.95
CA ARG A 362 -4.33 1.94 -19.42
C ARG A 362 -4.95 0.65 -19.96
N PRO A 363 -5.68 0.70 -21.10
CA PRO A 363 -6.29 -0.50 -21.68
C PRO A 363 -5.30 -1.62 -22.04
N ASP A 364 -4.10 -1.26 -22.51
CA ASP A 364 -3.03 -2.20 -22.84
C ASP A 364 -2.42 -2.84 -21.58
N ALA A 365 -2.28 -2.08 -20.49
CA ALA A 365 -1.89 -2.60 -19.19
C ALA A 365 -2.91 -3.62 -18.65
N LEU A 366 -4.22 -3.30 -18.69
CA LEU A 366 -5.28 -4.22 -18.28
C LEU A 366 -5.25 -5.53 -19.09
N GLY A 367 -5.11 -5.41 -20.42
CA GLY A 367 -4.98 -6.58 -21.31
C GLY A 367 -3.73 -7.40 -21.00
N ALA A 368 -2.60 -6.76 -20.73
CA ALA A 368 -1.34 -7.43 -20.40
C ALA A 368 -1.40 -8.12 -19.03
N PHE A 369 -2.03 -7.51 -18.02
CA PHE A 369 -2.25 -8.14 -16.72
C PHE A 369 -3.09 -9.41 -16.88
N GLY A 370 -4.18 -9.37 -17.66
CA GLY A 370 -4.96 -10.56 -17.96
C GLY A 370 -4.15 -11.63 -18.70
N LYS A 371 -3.34 -11.23 -19.68
CA LYS A 371 -2.55 -12.15 -20.52
C LYS A 371 -1.39 -12.84 -19.80
N TYR A 372 -0.71 -12.14 -18.89
CA TYR A 372 0.55 -12.61 -18.28
C TYR A 372 0.40 -13.02 -16.80
N SER A 373 -0.81 -12.96 -16.25
CA SER A 373 -1.13 -13.53 -14.94
C SER A 373 -1.39 -15.03 -15.02
N ARG A 374 -1.28 -15.68 -13.87
CA ARG A 374 -1.51 -17.11 -13.67
C ARG A 374 -3.00 -17.45 -13.60
N GLY A 375 -3.36 -18.57 -14.23
CA GLY A 375 -4.68 -19.19 -14.13
C GLY A 375 -5.63 -18.79 -15.26
N GLU A 376 -6.77 -19.48 -15.36
CA GLU A 376 -7.77 -19.22 -16.41
C GLU A 376 -8.60 -17.96 -16.17
N ARG A 377 -8.72 -17.54 -14.90
CA ARG A 377 -9.49 -16.38 -14.46
C ARG A 377 -8.63 -15.49 -13.56
N PRO A 378 -7.56 -14.86 -14.09
CA PRO A 378 -6.73 -13.98 -13.31
C PRO A 378 -7.55 -12.79 -12.80
N LEU A 379 -7.34 -12.43 -11.54
CA LEU A 379 -8.10 -11.36 -10.91
C LEU A 379 -7.42 -10.01 -11.13
N ILE A 380 -8.19 -9.01 -11.53
CA ILE A 380 -7.73 -7.62 -11.60
C ILE A 380 -8.66 -6.79 -10.72
N PHE A 381 -8.11 -6.15 -9.70
CA PHE A 381 -8.81 -5.22 -8.85
C PHE A 381 -8.31 -3.80 -9.12
N SER A 382 -9.19 -2.81 -9.03
CA SER A 382 -8.80 -1.39 -9.08
C SER A 382 -9.52 -0.64 -7.95
N THR A 383 -8.79 0.19 -7.21
CA THR A 383 -9.38 1.03 -6.16
C THR A 383 -10.43 1.98 -6.72
N GLU A 384 -10.25 2.45 -7.94
CA GLU A 384 -11.20 3.31 -8.65
C GLU A 384 -12.45 2.52 -9.09
N LEU A 385 -12.28 1.33 -9.69
CA LEU A 385 -13.45 0.50 -10.07
C LEU A 385 -14.24 0.04 -8.84
N ALA A 386 -13.56 -0.20 -7.72
CA ALA A 386 -14.18 -0.51 -6.44
C ALA A 386 -14.82 0.73 -5.77
N ARG A 387 -14.43 1.94 -6.20
CA ARG A 387 -15.08 3.22 -5.86
C ARG A 387 -16.29 3.45 -6.78
N SER A 388 -17.18 2.47 -6.82
CA SER A 388 -18.55 2.75 -7.24
C SER A 388 -19.26 3.21 -5.96
N THR A 389 -19.81 4.43 -5.94
CA THR A 389 -20.73 4.82 -4.86
C THR A 389 -22.02 5.34 -5.48
N ARG A 390 -23.17 4.99 -4.88
CA ARG A 390 -24.39 5.79 -5.07
C ARG A 390 -24.11 7.21 -4.57
N GLU A 391 -24.14 8.14 -5.50
CA GLU A 391 -23.74 9.53 -5.32
C GLU A 391 -24.66 10.27 -4.32
N ASN A 392 -24.33 10.21 -3.02
CA ASN A 392 -24.96 11.09 -2.01
C ASN A 392 -24.27 12.47 -1.95
N ILE A 393 -23.10 12.60 -2.58
CA ILE A 393 -22.41 13.86 -2.81
C ILE A 393 -22.76 14.26 -4.26
N ARG A 394 -23.96 14.84 -4.46
CA ARG A 394 -24.49 15.21 -5.80
C ARG A 394 -23.58 16.12 -6.63
N ALA A 395 -22.56 16.72 -6.01
CA ALA A 395 -21.56 17.53 -6.66
C ALA A 395 -20.19 17.33 -5.97
N PRO A 396 -19.45 16.27 -6.32
CA PRO A 396 -18.11 15.99 -5.75
C PRO A 396 -17.14 17.15 -5.98
N GLN A 397 -17.26 17.83 -7.12
CA GLN A 397 -16.50 19.02 -7.46
C GLN A 397 -16.83 20.21 -6.54
N ALA A 398 -18.09 20.39 -6.15
CA ALA A 398 -18.49 21.45 -5.22
C ALA A 398 -17.92 21.19 -3.81
N LEU A 399 -17.95 19.94 -3.35
CA LEU A 399 -17.35 19.56 -2.08
C LEU A 399 -15.82 19.71 -2.09
N ARG A 400 -15.15 19.34 -3.18
CA ARG A 400 -13.71 19.59 -3.38
C ARG A 400 -13.40 21.09 -3.41
N ALA A 401 -14.23 21.90 -4.07
CA ALA A 401 -14.10 23.35 -4.09
C ALA A 401 -14.31 23.97 -2.70
N GLU A 402 -15.26 23.46 -1.92
CA GLU A 402 -15.53 23.88 -0.54
C GLU A 402 -14.35 23.57 0.39
N ILE A 403 -13.79 22.35 0.30
CA ILE A 403 -12.56 21.96 1.01
C ILE A 403 -11.39 22.86 0.61
N LYS A 404 -11.19 23.09 -0.70
CA LYS A 404 -10.13 23.97 -1.20
C LYS A 404 -10.30 25.42 -0.70
N ALA A 405 -11.53 25.92 -0.68
CA ALA A 405 -11.83 27.25 -0.14
C ALA A 405 -11.53 27.35 1.36
N LEU A 406 -11.87 26.31 2.13
CA LEU A 406 -11.53 26.24 3.56
C LEU A 406 -10.02 26.19 3.80
N TYR A 407 -9.27 25.41 3.00
CA TYR A 407 -7.81 25.41 3.04
C TYR A 407 -7.21 26.80 2.76
N THR A 408 -7.69 27.50 1.73
CA THR A 408 -7.24 28.87 1.41
C THR A 408 -7.54 29.82 2.56
N ARG A 409 -8.77 29.79 3.10
CA ARG A 409 -9.18 30.62 4.25
C ARG A 409 -8.30 30.36 5.47
N ARG A 410 -8.00 29.08 5.73
CA ARG A 410 -7.10 28.64 6.82
C ARG A 410 -5.68 29.18 6.64
N GLN A 411 -5.14 29.18 5.43
CA GLN A 411 -3.81 29.74 5.15
C GLN A 411 -3.74 31.25 5.36
N SER A 412 -4.81 31.98 5.03
CA SER A 412 -4.92 33.42 5.25
C SER A 412 -5.25 33.83 6.70
N ALA A 413 -5.64 32.88 7.56
CA ALA A 413 -6.00 33.18 8.93
C ALA A 413 -4.76 33.57 9.76
N THR A 414 -4.87 34.66 10.53
CA THR A 414 -3.75 35.22 11.31
C THR A 414 -3.82 34.87 12.79
N THR A 415 -5.01 34.56 13.32
CA THR A 415 -5.19 34.23 14.76
C THR A 415 -5.33 32.73 15.00
N ALA A 416 -5.04 32.32 16.25
CA ALA A 416 -5.16 30.93 16.66
C ALA A 416 -6.63 30.46 16.71
N GLU A 417 -7.56 31.27 17.23
CA GLU A 417 -8.99 30.92 17.25
C GLU A 417 -9.57 30.75 15.84
N GLN A 418 -9.20 31.61 14.88
CA GLN A 418 -9.68 31.50 13.50
C GLN A 418 -9.22 30.20 12.84
N LYS A 419 -7.95 29.83 13.06
CA LYS A 419 -7.41 28.55 12.57
C LYS A 419 -8.14 27.36 13.19
N ALA A 420 -8.37 27.38 14.49
CA ALA A 420 -9.07 26.30 15.19
C ALA A 420 -10.53 26.12 14.72
N ALA A 421 -11.25 27.21 14.49
CA ALA A 421 -12.63 27.15 13.98
C ALA A 421 -12.70 26.60 12.55
N LEU A 422 -11.79 27.04 11.68
CA LEU A 422 -11.66 26.53 10.30
C LEU A 422 -11.23 25.06 10.29
N ASP A 423 -10.35 24.66 11.21
CA ASP A 423 -9.94 23.27 11.38
C ASP A 423 -11.12 22.39 11.81
N ALA A 424 -12.00 22.86 12.72
CA ALA A 424 -13.20 22.12 13.11
C ALA A 424 -14.24 21.97 11.98
N GLU A 425 -14.43 23.02 11.17
CA GLU A 425 -15.33 22.98 10.00
C GLU A 425 -14.80 22.01 8.93
N LEU A 426 -13.48 22.06 8.69
CA LEU A 426 -12.78 21.13 7.83
C LEU A 426 -12.92 19.70 8.35
N ASP A 427 -12.72 19.46 9.65
CA ASP A 427 -12.83 18.14 10.28
C ASP A 427 -14.22 17.51 10.14
N SER A 428 -15.28 18.33 10.15
CA SER A 428 -16.67 17.91 9.95
C SER A 428 -16.95 17.48 8.52
N LEU A 429 -16.51 18.28 7.54
CA LEU A 429 -16.61 17.94 6.11
C LEU A 429 -15.75 16.72 5.78
N LEU A 430 -14.55 16.65 6.34
CA LEU A 430 -13.66 15.52 6.19
C LEU A 430 -14.26 14.26 6.85
N ALA A 431 -15.02 14.35 7.94
CA ALA A 431 -15.71 13.20 8.55
C ALA A 431 -16.73 12.55 7.61
N ARG A 432 -17.45 13.36 6.83
CA ARG A 432 -18.46 12.88 5.87
C ARG A 432 -17.80 12.15 4.70
N LEU A 433 -16.70 12.70 4.20
CA LEU A 433 -15.97 12.15 3.07
C LEU A 433 -15.02 11.01 3.51
N GLU A 434 -14.61 10.95 4.79
CA GLU A 434 -13.88 9.84 5.45
C GLU A 434 -14.63 8.53 5.31
N ARG A 435 -15.93 8.52 5.61
CA ARG A 435 -16.75 7.29 5.49
C ARG A 435 -16.92 6.84 4.04
N SER A 436 -16.77 7.76 3.08
CA SER A 436 -16.82 7.43 1.67
C SER A 436 -15.48 6.86 1.19
N VAL A 437 -14.37 7.50 1.53
CA VAL A 437 -13.02 7.13 1.07
C VAL A 437 -12.43 5.95 1.84
N ALA A 438 -12.66 5.84 3.16
CA ALA A 438 -12.07 4.79 3.98
C ALA A 438 -12.74 3.42 3.78
N VAL A 439 -13.90 3.39 3.10
CA VAL A 439 -14.77 2.21 3.00
C VAL A 439 -15.05 1.81 1.55
N TYR A 440 -15.16 2.76 0.62
CA TYR A 440 -15.36 2.50 -0.80
C TYR A 440 -14.03 2.64 -1.54
N GLY A 441 -13.79 1.80 -2.54
CA GLY A 441 -12.49 1.70 -3.22
C GLY A 441 -11.43 0.85 -2.50
N LEU A 442 -11.60 0.59 -1.20
CA LEU A 442 -10.66 -0.22 -0.42
C LEU A 442 -10.65 -1.69 -0.88
N ILE A 443 -9.47 -2.17 -1.27
CA ILE A 443 -9.22 -3.59 -1.56
C ILE A 443 -8.45 -4.21 -0.38
N ASN A 444 -9.03 -5.24 0.22
CA ASN A 444 -8.47 -5.93 1.38
C ASN A 444 -7.85 -7.25 0.94
N LEU A 445 -6.57 -7.46 1.21
CA LEU A 445 -5.92 -8.76 1.15
C LEU A 445 -5.76 -9.31 2.56
N ARG A 446 -6.16 -10.57 2.76
CA ARG A 446 -6.03 -11.31 4.03
C ARG A 446 -5.35 -12.63 3.78
N SER A 447 -4.39 -13.00 4.63
CA SER A 447 -3.66 -14.26 4.47
C SER A 447 -3.22 -14.89 5.79
N ASP A 448 -3.35 -16.21 5.87
CA ASP A 448 -2.76 -17.05 6.93
C ASP A 448 -1.38 -17.62 6.54
N GLY A 449 -0.85 -17.22 5.38
CA GLY A 449 0.40 -17.70 4.82
C GLY A 449 0.21 -18.87 3.84
N ARG A 450 -1.00 -19.42 3.72
CA ARG A 450 -1.31 -20.54 2.82
C ARG A 450 -2.47 -20.25 1.88
N ARG A 451 -3.42 -19.42 2.30
CA ARG A 451 -4.60 -18.99 1.52
C ARG A 451 -4.65 -17.48 1.47
N VAL A 452 -5.30 -16.94 0.44
CA VAL A 452 -5.54 -15.50 0.31
C VAL A 452 -7.03 -15.24 0.14
N VAL A 453 -7.54 -14.23 0.84
CA VAL A 453 -8.83 -13.60 0.53
C VAL A 453 -8.57 -12.18 0.05
N LEU A 454 -9.09 -11.86 -1.13
CA LEU A 454 -9.23 -10.51 -1.64
C LEU A 454 -10.68 -10.08 -1.50
N ALA A 455 -10.93 -8.94 -0.86
CA ALA A 455 -12.28 -8.46 -0.60
C ALA A 455 -12.44 -6.96 -0.85
N GLN A 456 -13.54 -6.61 -1.51
CA GLN A 456 -13.97 -5.22 -1.74
C GLN A 456 -15.42 -5.06 -1.28
N LYS A 457 -15.80 -3.86 -0.86
CA LYS A 457 -17.15 -3.63 -0.37
C LYS A 457 -18.13 -3.49 -1.53
N LEU A 458 -19.30 -4.10 -1.40
CA LEU A 458 -20.42 -3.90 -2.33
C LEU A 458 -21.11 -2.56 -2.06
N GLU A 459 -21.49 -1.86 -3.12
CA GLU A 459 -22.21 -0.59 -3.03
C GLU A 459 -23.59 -0.70 -2.36
N ALA A 460 -24.27 -1.81 -2.63
CA ALA A 460 -25.60 -2.09 -2.16
C ALA A 460 -25.70 -3.56 -1.77
N ARG A 461 -26.54 -3.83 -0.76
CA ARG A 461 -26.93 -5.20 -0.44
C ARG A 461 -27.69 -5.78 -1.62
N ARG A 462 -27.34 -7.00 -2.04
CA ARG A 462 -28.21 -7.75 -2.96
C ARG A 462 -29.49 -8.10 -2.19
N SER A 463 -30.65 -7.90 -2.82
CA SER A 463 -31.95 -8.14 -2.19
C SER A 463 -31.98 -9.49 -1.45
N GLY A 464 -32.41 -9.49 -0.18
CA GLY A 464 -32.49 -10.70 0.64
C GLY A 464 -31.15 -11.24 1.17
N THR A 465 -29.99 -10.63 0.86
CA THR A 465 -28.68 -11.06 1.37
C THR A 465 -28.14 -10.08 2.42
N ALA A 466 -27.46 -10.61 3.43
CA ALA A 466 -26.70 -9.82 4.39
C ALA A 466 -25.23 -9.60 3.97
N GLU A 467 -24.90 -9.96 2.73
CA GLU A 467 -23.55 -9.81 2.17
C GLU A 467 -23.29 -8.34 1.85
N GLU A 468 -22.18 -7.83 2.38
CA GLU A 468 -21.69 -6.47 2.18
C GLU A 468 -20.31 -6.46 1.48
N TRP A 469 -19.67 -7.61 1.32
CA TRP A 469 -18.34 -7.77 0.73
C TRP A 469 -18.38 -8.74 -0.45
N ASP A 470 -17.76 -8.37 -1.56
CA ASP A 470 -17.40 -9.30 -2.63
C ASP A 470 -16.07 -9.96 -2.25
N VAL A 471 -16.07 -11.28 -2.13
CA VAL A 471 -14.98 -12.06 -1.54
C VAL A 471 -14.45 -13.03 -2.59
N HIS A 472 -13.16 -12.94 -2.87
CA HIS A 472 -12.43 -13.78 -3.82
C HIS A 472 -11.36 -14.57 -3.07
N ARG A 473 -11.27 -15.87 -3.35
CA ARG A 473 -10.38 -16.79 -2.64
C ARG A 473 -9.28 -17.27 -3.58
N LEU A 474 -8.04 -17.15 -3.15
CA LEU A 474 -6.95 -17.94 -3.69
C LEU A 474 -6.64 -19.08 -2.71
N GLU A 475 -6.74 -20.31 -3.20
CA GLU A 475 -6.49 -21.51 -2.41
C GLU A 475 -5.37 -22.33 -3.08
N PRO A 476 -4.56 -23.07 -2.30
CA PRO A 476 -3.47 -23.86 -2.86
C PRO A 476 -4.05 -25.06 -3.63
N GLY A 477 -3.58 -25.26 -4.86
CA GLY A 477 -3.89 -26.48 -5.62
C GLY A 477 -3.03 -27.67 -5.18
N PRO A 478 -3.13 -28.83 -5.87
CA PRO A 478 -2.36 -30.03 -5.55
C PRO A 478 -0.84 -29.85 -5.58
N ASP A 479 -0.35 -28.90 -6.35
CA ASP A 479 1.07 -28.51 -6.47
C ASP A 479 1.48 -27.40 -5.47
N GLY A 480 0.59 -27.01 -4.55
CA GLY A 480 0.80 -25.93 -3.59
C GLY A 480 0.67 -24.52 -4.18
N VAL A 481 0.49 -24.37 -5.50
CA VAL A 481 0.38 -23.07 -6.14
C VAL A 481 -1.02 -22.48 -5.90
N LEU A 482 -1.07 -21.24 -5.43
CA LEU A 482 -2.32 -20.52 -5.19
C LEU A 482 -3.06 -20.27 -6.51
N ARG A 483 -4.33 -20.68 -6.56
CA ARG A 483 -5.22 -20.45 -7.70
C ARG A 483 -6.53 -19.83 -7.24
N TYR A 484 -7.12 -19.01 -8.10
CA TYR A 484 -8.45 -18.47 -7.84
C TYR A 484 -9.49 -19.59 -7.85
N VAL A 485 -10.28 -19.67 -6.79
CA VAL A 485 -11.43 -20.58 -6.69
C VAL A 485 -12.68 -19.77 -7.02
N SER A 486 -13.23 -19.98 -8.22
CA SER A 486 -14.42 -19.25 -8.61
C SER A 486 -15.65 -19.73 -7.85
N LYS A 487 -16.51 -18.80 -7.46
CA LYS A 487 -17.83 -19.08 -6.88
C LYS A 487 -18.84 -19.68 -7.87
N HIS A 488 -18.42 -19.90 -9.12
CA HIS A 488 -19.23 -20.42 -10.21
C HIS A 488 -18.76 -21.79 -10.71
N ASP A 489 -17.66 -22.31 -10.17
CA ASP A 489 -17.11 -23.60 -10.56
C ASP A 489 -17.59 -24.73 -9.62
N ASP A 490 -18.56 -24.45 -8.76
CA ASP A 490 -19.27 -25.39 -7.86
C ASP A 490 -20.53 -25.99 -8.52
#